data_AF-A0A1H1HDN5-F1
#
_entry.id   AF-A0A1H1HDN5-F1
#
_cell.length_a   1.000
_cell.length_b   1.000
_cell.length_c   1.000
_cell.angle_alpha   90.00
_cell.angle_beta   90.00
_cell.angle_gamma   90.00
#
_symmetry.space_group_name_H-M   'P 1'
#
loop_
_entity.id
_entity.type
_entity.pdbx_description
1 polymer ?
#
loop_
_entity_poly.entity_id
_entity_poly.type
_entity_poly.pdbx_seq_one_letter_code
_entity_poly.pdbx_strand_id
1 'polypeptide(L)'
;MYVVVVYDTLAARNAAILRLCRQYLHHVQRSVFEGSLSPAQLRRFRYQVEGVIDAGYDSVLVFTFPPGTAPERQEWGVAQAAPTDVL
;
A
#
# COMPACT_ATOMS: atom_id res chain seq x y z
N MET A 1 4.35 12.85 4.42
CA MET A 1 5.41 11.90 4.02
C MET A 1 4.90 11.13 2.82
N TYR A 2 5.78 10.73 1.91
CA TYR A 2 5.40 9.81 0.85
C TYR A 2 5.62 8.37 1.35
N VAL A 3 4.73 7.46 0.99
CA VAL A 3 4.75 6.07 1.47
C VAL A 3 4.55 5.14 0.29
N VAL A 4 5.31 4.04 0.26
CA VAL A 4 5.08 2.90 -0.63
C VAL A 4 4.81 1.68 0.25
N VAL A 5 3.70 0.99 0.00
CA VAL A 5 3.26 -0.21 0.70
C VAL A 5 3.31 -1.39 -0.26
N VAL A 6 3.94 -2.47 0.19
CA VAL A 6 3.95 -3.77 -0.49
C VAL A 6 3.36 -4.80 0.45
N TYR A 7 2.45 -5.65 -0.02
CA TYR A 7 1.96 -6.78 0.77
C TYR A 7 2.25 -8.12 0.10
N ASP A 8 2.40 -9.14 0.93
CA ASP A 8 2.34 -10.55 0.53
C ASP A 8 1.38 -11.27 1.47
N THR A 9 0.25 -11.71 0.95
CA THR A 9 -0.87 -12.26 1.72
C THR A 9 -1.45 -13.49 1.05
N LEU A 10 -2.04 -14.39 1.85
CA LEU A 10 -2.87 -15.47 1.31
C LEU A 10 -4.05 -14.93 0.49
N ALA A 11 -4.39 -15.63 -0.59
CA ALA A 11 -5.44 -15.21 -1.53
C ALA A 11 -6.80 -14.90 -0.87
N ALA A 12 -7.13 -15.59 0.23
CA ALA A 12 -8.34 -15.36 1.01
C ALA A 12 -8.45 -13.94 1.60
N ARG A 13 -7.31 -13.29 1.89
CA ARG A 13 -7.24 -11.95 2.49
C ARG A 13 -6.96 -10.83 1.48
N ASN A 14 -6.54 -11.18 0.26
CA ASN A 14 -6.21 -10.21 -0.81
C ASN A 14 -7.32 -9.17 -1.02
N ALA A 15 -8.59 -9.58 -1.06
CA ALA A 15 -9.70 -8.66 -1.29
C ALA A 15 -9.88 -7.64 -0.14
N ALA A 16 -9.58 -8.03 1.10
CA ALA A 16 -9.71 -7.17 2.27
C ALA A 16 -8.55 -6.15 2.31
N ILE A 17 -7.30 -6.62 2.17
CA ILE A 17 -6.12 -5.75 2.19
C ILE A 17 -6.10 -4.79 0.99
N LEU A 18 -6.49 -5.26 -0.21
CA LEU A 18 -6.63 -4.43 -1.41
C LEU A 18 -7.62 -3.29 -1.20
N ARG A 19 -8.81 -3.59 -0.63
CA ARG A 19 -9.82 -2.55 -0.35
C ARG A 19 -9.31 -1.55 0.68
N LEU A 20 -8.65 -2.03 1.74
CA LEU A 20 -8.09 -1.16 2.76
C LEU A 20 -7.01 -0.24 2.18
N CYS A 21 -6.05 -0.76 1.41
CA CYS A 21 -5.00 0.07 0.82
C CYS A 21 -5.55 1.15 -0.13
N ARG A 22 -6.59 0.83 -0.92
CA ARG A 22 -7.24 1.77 -1.85
C ARG A 22 -7.96 2.95 -1.17
N GLN A 23 -8.25 2.87 0.13
CA GLN A 23 -8.82 3.99 0.89
C GLN A 23 -7.77 5.03 1.29
N TYR A 24 -6.49 4.68 1.21
CA TYR A 24 -5.37 5.51 1.69
C TYR A 24 -4.38 5.88 0.59
N LEU A 25 -4.19 5.00 -0.38
CA LEU A 25 -3.07 5.03 -1.32
C LEU A 25 -3.55 4.68 -2.74
N HIS A 26 -2.81 5.16 -3.72
CA HIS A 26 -3.00 4.77 -5.12
C HIS A 26 -2.48 3.36 -5.34
N HIS A 27 -3.25 2.54 -6.06
CA HIS A 27 -2.87 1.18 -6.41
C HIS A 27 -2.02 1.21 -7.69
N VAL A 28 -0.79 0.70 -7.59
CA VAL A 28 0.20 0.76 -8.69
C VAL A 28 0.34 -0.60 -9.36
N GLN A 29 0.48 -1.66 -8.55
CA GLN A 29 0.56 -3.05 -9.01
C GLN A 29 -0.21 -3.96 -8.06
N ARG A 30 -0.47 -5.21 -8.45
CA ARG A 30 -1.26 -6.21 -7.70
C ARG A 30 -1.08 -6.20 -6.18
N SER A 31 0.12 -5.94 -5.69
CA SER A 31 0.43 -5.85 -4.26
C SER A 31 1.23 -4.60 -3.86
N VAL A 32 1.24 -3.56 -4.70
CA VAL A 32 2.02 -2.33 -4.48
C VAL A 32 1.11 -1.11 -4.52
N PHE A 33 1.24 -0.26 -3.51
CA PHE A 33 0.47 0.97 -3.34
C PHE A 33 1.39 2.10 -2.95
N GLU A 34 1.04 3.32 -3.33
CA GLU A 34 1.84 4.49 -2.99
C GLU A 34 0.99 5.75 -2.81
N GLY A 35 1.52 6.73 -2.09
CA GLY A 35 0.82 7.99 -1.89
C GLY A 35 1.33 8.77 -0.70
N SER A 36 0.71 9.93 -0.48
CA SER A 36 1.04 10.78 0.65
C SER A 36 0.18 10.46 1.86
N LEU A 37 0.81 10.21 2.99
CA LEU A 37 0.15 10.07 4.29
C LEU A 37 0.73 11.07 5.29
N SER A 38 -0.10 11.53 6.22
CA SER A 38 0.35 12.15 7.46
C SER A 38 0.81 11.08 8.47
N PRO A 39 1.62 11.43 9.49
CA PRO A 39 1.98 10.48 10.55
C PRO A 39 0.77 9.87 11.26
N ALA A 40 -0.32 10.63 11.42
CA ALA A 40 -1.55 10.15 12.02
C ALA A 40 -2.29 9.15 11.11
N GLN A 41 -2.38 9.44 9.80
CA GLN A 41 -2.96 8.52 8.83
C GLN A 41 -2.14 7.23 8.73
N LEU A 42 -0.81 7.29 8.74
CA LEU A 42 0.04 6.09 8.70
C LEU A 42 -0.17 5.20 9.93
N ARG A 43 -0.30 5.78 11.13
CA ARG A 43 -0.63 5.01 12.36
C ARG A 43 -2.01 4.35 12.26
N ARG A 44 -3.02 5.08 11.77
CA ARG A 44 -4.37 4.54 11.58
C ARG A 44 -4.38 3.42 10.54
N PHE A 45 -3.69 3.62 9.42
CA PHE A 45 -3.52 2.63 8.36
C PHE A 45 -2.90 1.35 8.91
N ARG A 46 -1.78 1.46 9.64
CA ARG A 46 -1.11 0.32 10.28
C ARG A 46 -2.07 -0.47 11.19
N TYR A 47 -2.79 0.22 12.08
CA TYR A 47 -3.74 -0.42 12.98
C TYR A 47 -4.84 -1.19 12.24
N GLN A 48 -5.36 -0.63 11.15
CA GLN A 48 -6.37 -1.31 10.33
C GLN A 48 -5.78 -2.50 9.55
N VAL A 49 -4.54 -2.40 9.06
CA VAL A 49 -3.85 -3.50 8.38
C VAL A 49 -3.64 -4.67 9.34
N GLU A 50 -3.17 -4.41 10.56
CA GLU A 50 -2.98 -5.42 11.61
C GLU A 50 -4.28 -6.17 11.96
N GLY A 51 -5.45 -5.54 11.76
CA GLY A 51 -6.76 -6.18 11.94
C GLY A 51 -7.26 -6.98 10.73
N VAL A 52 -6.60 -6.90 9.58
CA VAL A 52 -6.98 -7.58 8.33
C VAL A 52 -6.05 -8.76 8.00
N ILE A 53 -4.77 -8.63 8.32
CA ILE A 53 -3.76 -9.64 8.01
C ILE A 53 -3.62 -10.70 9.11
N ASP A 54 -3.04 -11.84 8.76
CA ASP A 54 -2.54 -12.82 9.70
C ASP A 54 -1.04 -12.60 9.93
N ALA A 55 -0.67 -12.01 11.07
CA ALA A 55 0.73 -11.68 11.37
C ALA A 55 1.67 -12.91 11.50
N GLY A 56 1.13 -14.13 11.56
CA GLY A 56 1.92 -15.36 11.56
C GLY A 56 2.26 -15.89 10.16
N TYR A 57 1.65 -15.33 9.11
CA TYR A 57 1.79 -15.81 7.74
C TYR A 57 2.03 -14.68 6.73
N ASP A 58 1.23 -13.62 6.83
CA ASP A 58 1.27 -12.50 5.90
C ASP A 58 2.38 -11.51 6.26
N SER A 59 2.81 -10.73 5.26
CA SER A 59 3.74 -9.64 5.46
C SER A 59 3.29 -8.36 4.76
N VAL A 60 3.60 -7.23 5.39
CA VAL A 60 3.37 -5.89 4.82
C VAL A 60 4.63 -5.07 5.04
N LEU A 61 5.25 -4.63 3.95
CA LEU A 61 6.43 -3.79 3.92
C LEU A 61 6.02 -2.35 3.62
N VAL A 62 6.56 -1.39 4.37
CA VAL A 62 6.25 0.02 4.24
C VAL A 62 7.53 0.83 4.12
N PHE A 63 7.74 1.47 2.97
CA PHE A 63 8.79 2.45 2.76
C PHE A 63 8.23 3.84 3.04
N THR A 64 8.93 4.63 3.86
CA THR A 64 8.56 6.03 4.12
C THR A 64 9.66 6.96 3.66
N PHE A 65 9.26 8.04 2.99
CA PHE A 65 10.16 9.06 2.48
C PHE A 65 9.89 10.38 3.22
N PRO A 66 10.94 11.12 3.61
CA PRO A 66 10.79 12.43 4.21
C PRO A 66 9.95 13.37 3.35
N PRO A 67 9.30 14.39 3.94
CA PRO A 67 8.64 15.44 3.18
C PRO A 67 9.60 16.08 2.16
N GLY A 68 9.14 16.25 0.92
CA GLY A 68 9.94 16.82 -0.17
C GLY A 68 10.82 15.82 -0.92
N THR A 69 10.91 14.56 -0.46
CA THR A 69 11.57 13.50 -1.21
C THR A 69 10.60 12.87 -2.21
N ALA A 70 10.93 12.95 -3.50
CA ALA A 70 10.27 12.18 -4.55
C ALA A 70 11.07 10.88 -4.78
N PRO A 71 10.46 9.70 -4.62
CA PRO A 71 11.16 8.46 -4.96
C PRO A 71 11.37 8.38 -6.47
N GLU A 72 12.55 7.92 -6.87
CA GLU A 72 12.77 7.53 -8.26
C GLU A 72 11.99 6.23 -8.54
N ARG A 73 11.12 6.27 -9.55
CA ARG A 73 10.36 5.10 -10.00
C ARG A 73 10.87 4.63 -11.35
N GLN A 74 11.22 3.36 -11.43
CA GLN A 74 11.46 2.67 -12.68
C GLN A 74 10.49 1.48 -12.77
N GLU A 75 9.85 1.33 -13.92
CA GLU A 75 8.94 0.22 -14.20
C GLU A 75 9.40 -0.48 -15.48
N TRP A 76 9.44 -1.82 -15.43
CA TRP A 76 9.84 -2.66 -16.55
C TRP A 76 8.74 -3.68 -16.83
N GLY A 77 8.43 -3.91 -18.11
CA GLY A 77 7.41 -4.87 -18.54
C GLY A 77 6.04 -4.24 -18.76
N VAL A 78 4.98 -5.04 -18.60
CA VAL A 78 3.60 -4.59 -18.86
C VAL A 78 3.13 -3.76 -17.67
N ALA A 79 2.92 -2.47 -17.91
CA ALA A 79 2.31 -1.58 -16.94
C ALA A 79 0.90 -2.08 -16.59
N GLN A 80 0.60 -2.18 -15.30
CA GLN A 80 -0.76 -2.42 -14.87
C GLN A 80 -1.56 -1.13 -15.07
N ALA A 81 -2.75 -1.23 -15.67
CA ALA A 81 -3.63 -0.07 -15.77
C ALA A 81 -3.92 0.44 -14.35
N ALA A 82 -3.49 1.66 -14.04
CA ALA A 82 -3.77 2.29 -12.76
C ALA A 82 -5.30 2.27 -12.56
N PRO A 83 -5.82 1.73 -11.45
CA PRO A 83 -7.23 1.90 -11.15
C PRO A 83 -7.50 3.39 -11.04
N THR A 84 -8.48 3.87 -11.79
CA THR A 84 -8.74 5.28 -11.99
C THR A 84 -9.11 6.05 -10.73
N ASP A 85 -9.48 5.38 -9.63
CA ASP A 85 -10.00 6.06 -8.45
C ASP A 85 -9.47 5.48 -7.13
N VAL A 86 -8.95 6.39 -6.29
CA VAL A 86 -8.93 6.24 -4.82
C VAL A 86 -10.40 6.24 -4.39
N LEU A 87 -10.85 5.16 -3.76
CA LEU A 87 -12.24 5.01 -3.30
C LEU A 87 -12.46 5.72 -1.98
#